data_AF-A0A227JG74-F1
#
_entry.id   AF-A0A227JG74-F1
#
_cell.length_a   1.000
_cell.length_b   1.000
_cell.length_c   1.000
_cell.angle_alpha   90.00
_cell.angle_beta   90.00
_cell.angle_gamma   90.00
#
_symmetry.space_group_name_H-M   'P 1'
#
loop_
_entity.id
_entity.type
_entity.pdbx_description
1 polymer ?
#
loop_
_entity_poly.entity_id
_entity_poly.type
_entity_poly.pdbx_seq_one_letter_code
_entity_poly.pdbx_strand_id
1 'polypeptide(L)'
;DGREYGFKTTQAECDQAGFKWDEDDYQGTPDYTNVKGSCLSHIDEVRGKKLKVTTDHPLAEALKDNKQLARLKVIKPNHTLNAEENVQAFGARSFSIWNENGELVFDSGDDFATVALLNEGKYFNSTNDSNSSGDDRSDDKGIEPEAIEVAKINGRYYAFIGLERQGGIMVYDITEPKQAQFLHYVNHRDYTQPVCTLVEDGECANDTYNPKAGDLAPESINYFARNGQHFIAVGNEVSGTTSVFRIEI
;
A
#
# COMPACT_ATOMS: atom_id res chain seq x y z
N ASP A 1 0.37 -6.90 4.28
CA ASP A 1 -0.03 -6.03 5.40
C ASP A 1 0.27 -6.54 6.79
N GLY A 2 0.25 -5.62 7.77
CA GLY A 2 0.24 -5.96 9.19
C GLY A 2 -1.15 -6.37 9.66
N ARG A 3 -1.24 -7.21 10.68
CA ARG A 3 -2.52 -7.68 11.22
C ARG A 3 -3.03 -6.74 12.31
N GLU A 4 -4.34 -6.53 12.28
CA GLU A 4 -5.08 -5.84 13.32
C GLU A 4 -6.27 -6.71 13.74
N TYR A 5 -6.42 -6.94 15.05
CA TYR A 5 -7.55 -7.70 15.59
C TYR A 5 -8.38 -6.79 16.47
N GLY A 6 -9.60 -6.50 16.06
CA GLY A 6 -10.50 -5.59 16.77
C GLY A 6 -11.91 -6.11 16.98
N PHE A 7 -12.64 -5.43 17.85
CA PHE A 7 -14.06 -5.66 18.12
C PHE A 7 -14.75 -4.32 18.43
N LYS A 8 -16.08 -4.27 18.26
CA LYS A 8 -16.86 -3.05 18.53
C LYS A 8 -17.29 -3.00 20.01
N THR A 9 -16.89 -1.95 20.73
CA THR A 9 -17.18 -1.74 22.17
C THR A 9 -17.13 -0.24 22.48
N THR A 10 -17.41 0.18 23.71
CA THR A 10 -17.23 1.59 24.12
C THR A 10 -15.76 1.90 24.44
N GLN A 11 -15.33 3.16 24.34
CA GLN A 11 -13.95 3.53 24.68
C GLN A 11 -13.60 3.14 26.13
N ALA A 12 -14.54 3.31 27.06
CA ALA A 12 -14.36 2.91 28.45
C ALA A 12 -14.02 1.42 28.62
N GLU A 13 -14.73 0.54 27.91
CA GLU A 13 -14.45 -0.90 27.95
C GLU A 13 -13.12 -1.25 27.26
N CYS A 14 -12.80 -0.54 26.17
CA CYS A 14 -11.53 -0.73 25.45
C CYS A 14 -10.33 -0.36 26.33
N ASP A 15 -10.37 0.82 26.96
CA ASP A 15 -9.36 1.32 27.87
C ASP A 15 -9.22 0.41 29.10
N GLN A 16 -10.34 -0.05 29.66
CA GLN A 16 -10.35 -1.00 30.79
C GLN A 16 -9.68 -2.34 30.43
N ALA A 17 -9.85 -2.81 29.19
CA ALA A 17 -9.19 -4.01 28.68
C ALA A 17 -7.70 -3.80 28.34
N GLY A 18 -7.22 -2.55 28.37
CA GLY A 18 -5.83 -2.21 28.00
C GLY A 18 -5.56 -2.30 26.50
N PHE A 19 -6.60 -2.20 25.68
CA PHE A 19 -6.53 -2.25 24.23
C PHE A 19 -6.49 -0.84 23.62
N LYS A 20 -6.23 -0.74 22.32
CA LYS A 20 -6.15 0.56 21.64
C LYS A 20 -7.53 0.95 21.10
N TRP A 21 -8.05 2.07 21.57
CA TRP A 21 -9.16 2.75 20.91
C TRP A 21 -8.71 3.33 19.57
N ASP A 22 -9.49 3.09 18.51
CA ASP A 22 -9.16 3.48 17.14
C ASP A 22 -10.28 4.31 16.49
N GLU A 23 -10.86 5.21 17.28
CA GLU A 23 -11.78 6.25 16.83
C GLU A 23 -11.36 7.57 17.49
N ASP A 24 -12.18 8.61 17.33
CA ASP A 24 -12.03 9.86 18.09
C ASP A 24 -11.98 9.61 19.60
N ASP A 25 -11.10 10.34 20.28
CA ASP A 25 -10.96 10.26 21.73
C ASP A 25 -12.14 10.95 22.42
N TYR A 26 -12.96 10.17 23.10
CA TYR A 26 -14.13 10.61 23.86
C TYR A 26 -13.83 10.77 25.35
N GLN A 27 -12.57 10.67 25.80
CA GLN A 27 -12.24 10.86 27.21
C GLN A 27 -12.78 12.19 27.75
N GLY A 28 -13.54 12.11 28.85
CA GLY A 28 -14.16 13.27 29.49
C GLY A 28 -15.47 13.74 28.85
N THR A 29 -15.99 13.08 27.82
CA THR A 29 -17.29 13.36 27.22
C THR A 29 -18.33 12.28 27.62
N PRO A 30 -19.64 12.54 27.42
CA PRO A 30 -20.66 11.50 27.57
C PRO A 30 -20.46 10.31 26.63
N ASP A 31 -19.75 10.47 25.52
CA ASP A 31 -19.60 9.44 24.50
C ASP A 31 -18.64 8.31 24.93
N TYR A 32 -17.74 8.59 25.88
CA TYR A 32 -16.76 7.65 26.44
C TYR A 32 -17.37 6.29 26.84
N THR A 33 -18.59 6.31 27.39
CA THR A 33 -19.30 5.10 27.86
C THR A 33 -20.50 4.73 26.99
N ASN A 34 -20.83 5.50 25.96
CA ASN A 34 -22.11 5.39 25.26
C ASN A 34 -21.97 5.14 23.76
N VAL A 35 -20.91 5.65 23.13
CA VAL A 35 -20.65 5.43 21.71
C VAL A 35 -19.81 4.17 21.55
N LYS A 36 -20.25 3.28 20.65
CA LYS A 36 -19.48 2.10 20.27
C LYS A 36 -18.62 2.41 19.05
N GLY A 37 -17.40 1.93 19.09
CA GLY A 37 -16.37 2.15 18.09
C GLY A 37 -15.39 0.99 18.03
N SER A 38 -14.37 1.12 17.18
CA SER A 38 -13.30 0.14 17.00
C SER A 38 -12.36 0.11 18.20
N CYS A 39 -12.25 -1.06 18.82
CA CYS A 39 -11.23 -1.36 19.83
C CYS A 39 -10.29 -2.44 19.31
N LEU A 40 -9.01 -2.12 19.19
CA LEU A 40 -7.97 -2.99 18.66
C LEU A 40 -7.24 -3.71 19.80
N SER A 41 -7.48 -5.02 19.90
CA SER A 41 -6.82 -5.92 20.85
C SER A 41 -5.38 -6.26 20.49
N HIS A 42 -5.03 -6.15 19.20
CA HIS A 42 -3.69 -6.41 18.68
C HIS A 42 -3.44 -5.60 17.41
N ILE A 43 -2.21 -5.13 17.27
CA ILE A 43 -1.71 -4.41 16.10
C ILE A 43 -0.25 -4.81 15.90
N ASP A 44 0.09 -5.31 14.73
CA ASP A 44 1.46 -5.72 14.39
C ASP A 44 2.42 -4.54 14.23
N GLU A 45 1.93 -3.32 14.04
CA GLU A 45 2.72 -2.15 13.67
C GLU A 45 2.83 -1.09 14.79
N VAL A 46 3.97 -0.39 14.82
CA VAL A 46 4.14 0.87 15.54
C VAL A 46 4.82 1.89 14.62
N ARG A 47 4.67 3.18 14.92
CA ARG A 47 5.52 4.21 14.31
C ARG A 47 6.93 4.09 14.89
N GLY A 48 7.97 4.38 14.09
CA GLY A 48 9.37 4.30 14.51
C GLY A 48 9.66 5.04 15.81
N LYS A 49 9.01 6.19 16.04
CA LYS A 49 9.10 6.96 17.30
C LYS A 49 8.72 6.17 18.55
N LYS A 50 7.85 5.18 18.41
CA LYS A 50 7.37 4.30 19.48
C LYS A 50 8.10 2.96 19.52
N LEU A 51 8.96 2.66 18.54
CA LEU A 51 9.76 1.44 18.54
C LEU A 51 10.81 1.51 19.64
N LYS A 52 10.90 0.43 20.43
CA LYS A 52 11.89 0.32 21.50
C LYS A 52 13.14 -0.35 20.96
N VAL A 53 14.25 0.39 21.00
CA VAL A 53 15.59 -0.12 20.69
C VAL A 53 16.55 0.25 21.81
N THR A 54 17.64 -0.48 21.96
CA THR A 54 18.72 -0.12 22.88
C THR A 54 19.40 1.18 22.44
N THR A 55 20.04 1.88 23.37
CA THR A 55 20.68 3.18 23.09
C THR A 55 21.83 3.10 22.09
N ASP A 56 22.48 1.95 21.99
CA ASP A 56 23.56 1.63 21.06
C ASP A 56 23.08 1.11 19.70
N HIS A 57 21.77 0.94 19.50
CA HIS A 57 21.22 0.54 18.21
C HIS A 57 21.53 1.60 17.12
N PRO A 58 22.01 1.21 15.93
CA PRO A 58 22.47 2.15 14.89
C PRO A 58 21.37 3.12 14.42
N LEU A 59 20.11 2.68 14.46
CA LEU A 59 18.93 3.49 14.12
C LEU A 59 18.31 4.27 15.30
N ALA A 60 18.87 4.23 16.52
CA ALA A 60 18.23 4.79 17.72
C ALA A 60 17.88 6.29 17.60
N GLU A 61 18.74 7.08 16.95
CA GLU A 61 18.48 8.50 16.73
C GLU A 61 17.55 8.74 15.53
N ALA A 62 17.72 7.98 14.44
CA ALA A 62 16.85 8.08 13.26
C ALA A 62 15.38 7.74 13.58
N LEU A 63 15.15 6.78 14.49
CA LEU A 63 13.82 6.40 14.97
C LEU A 63 13.15 7.48 15.81
N LYS A 64 13.88 8.48 16.30
CA LYS A 64 13.32 9.62 17.06
C LYS A 64 13.11 10.87 16.21
N ASP A 65 13.73 10.93 15.03
CA ASP A 65 13.65 12.07 14.10
C ASP A 65 12.53 11.92 13.06
N ASN A 66 11.56 12.84 13.08
CA ASN A 66 10.43 12.89 12.12
C ASN A 66 10.87 13.12 10.67
N LYS A 67 12.08 13.64 10.45
CA LYS A 67 12.67 13.80 9.11
C LYS A 67 13.33 12.51 8.61
N GLN A 68 13.38 11.48 9.44
CA GLN A 68 13.97 10.17 9.14
C GLN A 68 12.93 9.07 9.43
N LEU A 69 13.21 8.15 10.34
CA LEU A 69 12.44 6.91 10.54
C LEU A 69 11.34 7.04 11.60
N ALA A 70 11.24 8.16 12.32
CA ALA A 70 10.27 8.26 13.41
C ALA A 70 8.81 8.13 12.95
N ARG A 71 8.54 8.52 11.70
CA ARG A 71 7.22 8.36 11.09
C ARG A 71 7.00 7.00 10.44
N LEU A 72 8.05 6.26 10.09
CA LEU A 72 7.89 4.98 9.39
C LEU A 72 7.08 3.99 10.24
N LYS A 73 6.06 3.33 9.68
CA LYS A 73 5.44 2.17 10.31
C LYS A 73 6.37 0.96 10.22
N VAL A 74 6.59 0.32 11.36
CA VAL A 74 7.51 -0.79 11.54
C VAL A 74 6.82 -1.90 12.32
N ILE A 75 7.26 -3.13 12.13
CA ILE A 75 6.79 -4.30 12.88
C ILE A 75 7.12 -4.09 14.35
N LYS A 76 6.12 -4.29 15.20
CA LYS A 76 6.20 -4.19 16.66
C LYS A 76 6.77 -5.49 17.23
N PRO A 77 8.02 -5.49 17.73
CA PRO A 77 8.54 -6.64 18.45
C PRO A 77 7.91 -6.76 19.85
N ASN A 78 7.99 -7.97 20.41
CA ASN A 78 7.57 -8.24 21.80
C ASN A 78 8.66 -7.87 22.84
N HIS A 79 9.81 -7.36 22.40
CA HIS A 79 10.94 -6.96 23.22
C HIS A 79 11.59 -5.67 22.69
N THR A 80 12.60 -5.17 23.40
CA THR A 80 13.43 -4.05 22.92
C THR A 80 14.53 -4.59 22.03
N LEU A 81 14.64 -4.09 20.79
CA LEU A 81 15.66 -4.58 19.84
C LEU A 81 17.06 -4.14 20.27
N ASN A 82 18.02 -5.06 20.23
CA ASN A 82 19.44 -4.78 20.44
C ASN A 82 20.13 -4.26 19.16
N ALA A 83 21.40 -3.87 19.25
CA ALA A 83 22.12 -3.19 18.18
C ALA A 83 22.30 -4.02 16.89
N GLU A 84 22.23 -5.35 16.98
CA GLU A 84 22.39 -6.28 15.86
C GLU A 84 21.06 -6.72 15.23
N GLU A 85 19.92 -6.39 15.86
CA GLU A 85 18.59 -6.74 15.37
C GLU A 85 18.07 -5.76 14.30
N ASN A 86 17.27 -6.28 13.37
CA ASN A 86 16.73 -5.47 12.28
C ASN A 86 15.43 -4.77 12.68
N VAL A 87 15.32 -3.50 12.28
CA VAL A 87 14.03 -2.81 12.20
C VAL A 87 13.37 -3.19 10.90
N GLN A 88 12.19 -3.81 10.97
CA GLN A 88 11.46 -4.29 9.81
C GLN A 88 10.21 -3.42 9.59
N ALA A 89 9.87 -3.14 8.34
CA ALA A 89 8.65 -2.46 7.94
C ALA A 89 7.83 -3.37 7.01
N PHE A 90 6.51 -3.23 7.04
CA PHE A 90 5.65 -3.83 6.03
C PHE A 90 5.57 -2.97 4.77
N GLY A 91 4.97 -3.54 3.73
CA GLY A 91 4.79 -2.91 2.43
C GLY A 91 5.94 -3.19 1.47
N ALA A 92 5.60 -3.52 0.23
CA ALA A 92 6.56 -3.68 -0.85
C ALA A 92 6.79 -2.35 -1.59
N ARG A 93 7.99 -2.18 -2.14
CA ARG A 93 8.42 -0.95 -2.85
C ARG A 93 9.02 -1.23 -4.22
N SER A 94 9.25 -2.49 -4.53
CA SER A 94 9.88 -3.00 -5.74
C SER A 94 9.21 -4.32 -6.14
N PHE A 95 9.63 -4.86 -7.28
CA PHE A 95 9.54 -6.29 -7.55
C PHE A 95 10.94 -6.87 -7.74
N SER A 96 11.08 -8.15 -7.44
CA SER A 96 12.34 -8.87 -7.60
C SER A 96 12.13 -10.12 -8.45
N ILE A 97 13.15 -10.48 -9.24
CA ILE A 97 13.22 -11.76 -9.94
C ILE A 97 14.26 -12.62 -9.25
N TRP A 98 13.88 -13.85 -8.91
CA TRP A 98 14.74 -14.86 -8.30
C TRP A 98 14.88 -16.04 -9.25
N ASN A 99 16.05 -16.69 -9.26
CA ASN A 99 16.22 -17.93 -10.02
C ASN A 99 15.84 -19.16 -9.18
N GLU A 100 15.88 -20.34 -9.81
CA GLU A 100 15.53 -21.62 -9.16
C GLU A 100 16.44 -22.01 -8.00
N ASN A 101 17.64 -21.42 -7.91
CA ASN A 101 18.57 -21.61 -6.79
C ASN A 101 18.28 -20.66 -5.62
N GLY A 102 17.28 -19.77 -5.74
CA GLY A 102 16.97 -18.76 -4.74
C GLY A 102 17.96 -17.59 -4.74
N GLU A 103 18.65 -17.33 -5.86
CA GLU A 103 19.53 -16.18 -6.01
C GLU A 103 18.75 -15.00 -6.59
N LEU A 104 18.94 -13.80 -6.02
CA LEU A 104 18.37 -12.56 -6.55
C LEU A 104 19.00 -12.23 -7.90
N VAL A 105 18.18 -12.15 -8.94
CA VAL A 105 18.60 -11.90 -10.33
C VAL A 105 18.44 -10.44 -10.70
N PHE A 106 17.35 -9.82 -10.23
CA PHE A 106 16.99 -8.44 -10.49
C PHE A 106 16.10 -7.92 -9.35
N ASP A 107 16.23 -6.64 -9.03
CA ASP A 107 15.30 -5.89 -8.19
C ASP A 107 15.08 -4.53 -8.83
N SER A 108 13.83 -4.07 -8.90
CA SER A 108 13.50 -2.77 -9.50
C SER A 108 13.88 -1.57 -8.63
N GLY A 109 14.40 -1.79 -7.42
CA GLY A 109 14.79 -0.72 -6.51
C GLY A 109 13.63 0.24 -6.25
N ASP A 110 13.88 1.53 -6.48
CA ASP A 110 12.91 2.62 -6.29
C ASP A 110 12.17 3.01 -7.58
N ASP A 111 12.24 2.21 -8.65
CA ASP A 111 11.62 2.51 -9.94
C ASP A 111 10.13 2.83 -9.79
N PHE A 112 9.38 2.05 -9.01
CA PHE A 112 7.94 2.26 -8.84
C PHE A 112 7.63 3.62 -8.24
N ALA A 113 8.34 3.99 -7.17
CA ALA A 113 8.17 5.27 -6.52
C ALA A 113 8.58 6.43 -7.44
N THR A 114 9.70 6.28 -8.14
CA THR A 114 10.20 7.27 -9.10
C THR A 114 9.20 7.49 -10.25
N VAL A 115 8.72 6.41 -10.87
CA VAL A 115 7.76 6.48 -11.97
C VAL A 115 6.44 7.08 -11.50
N ALA A 116 5.90 6.63 -10.36
CA ALA A 116 4.66 7.18 -9.82
C ALA A 116 4.80 8.67 -9.49
N LEU A 117 5.89 9.10 -8.86
CA LEU A 117 6.15 10.51 -8.57
C LEU A 117 6.21 11.37 -9.84
N LEU A 118 6.88 10.88 -10.89
CA LEU A 118 7.01 11.61 -12.16
C LEU A 118 5.68 11.76 -12.90
N ASN A 119 4.75 10.80 -12.75
CA ASN A 119 3.47 10.81 -13.45
C ASN A 119 2.35 11.48 -12.64
N GLU A 120 2.31 11.25 -11.32
CA GLU A 120 1.21 11.64 -10.44
C GLU A 120 1.53 12.92 -9.64
N GLY A 121 2.80 13.30 -9.55
CA GLY A 121 3.26 14.54 -8.92
C GLY A 121 2.76 14.67 -7.49
N LYS A 122 1.82 15.61 -7.25
CA LYS A 122 1.26 15.85 -5.91
C LYS A 122 0.38 14.71 -5.38
N TYR A 123 -0.02 13.75 -6.23
CA TYR A 123 -0.81 12.57 -5.87
C TYR A 123 0.03 11.31 -5.68
N PHE A 124 1.36 11.46 -5.73
CA PHE A 124 2.28 10.39 -5.40
C PHE A 124 2.00 9.79 -4.02
N ASN A 125 2.05 8.46 -3.90
CA ASN A 125 1.81 7.69 -2.68
C ASN A 125 0.52 8.07 -1.95
N SER A 126 -0.53 8.43 -2.71
CA SER A 126 -1.88 8.60 -2.19
C SER A 126 -2.53 7.27 -1.84
N THR A 127 -3.34 7.26 -0.80
CA THR A 127 -4.25 6.14 -0.51
C THR A 127 -5.37 6.07 -1.55
N ASN A 128 -6.04 4.93 -1.63
CA ASN A 128 -7.08 4.66 -2.64
C ASN A 128 -8.45 5.28 -2.29
N ASP A 129 -8.67 5.62 -1.03
CA ASP A 129 -9.89 6.19 -0.44
C ASP A 129 -9.82 7.71 -0.21
N SER A 130 -8.74 8.37 -0.67
CA SER A 130 -8.61 9.83 -0.59
C SER A 130 -7.76 10.41 -1.73
N ASN A 131 -8.22 11.51 -2.34
CA ASN A 131 -7.44 12.27 -3.33
C ASN A 131 -6.60 13.40 -2.71
N SER A 132 -6.74 13.67 -1.41
CA SER A 132 -5.98 14.69 -0.68
C SER A 132 -4.79 14.12 0.08
N SER A 133 -4.49 12.84 -0.12
CA SER A 133 -3.54 12.06 0.68
C SER A 133 -2.14 11.96 0.06
N GLY A 134 -1.73 12.98 -0.71
CA GLY A 134 -0.42 12.99 -1.38
C GLY A 134 0.73 12.77 -0.39
N ASP A 135 1.53 11.74 -0.65
CA ASP A 135 2.68 11.25 0.11
C ASP A 135 2.36 10.64 1.50
N ASP A 136 1.09 10.36 1.80
CA ASP A 136 0.69 9.78 3.09
C ASP A 136 1.12 8.31 3.25
N ARG A 137 1.51 7.64 2.17
CA ARG A 137 1.93 6.23 2.19
C ARG A 137 3.43 6.00 2.30
N SER A 138 4.28 7.00 2.02
CA SER A 138 5.74 6.83 2.09
C SER A 138 6.25 6.38 3.47
N ASP A 139 5.72 6.97 4.54
CA ASP A 139 6.03 6.61 5.93
C ASP A 139 5.17 5.45 6.48
N ASP A 140 4.36 4.84 5.63
CA ASP A 140 3.58 3.64 5.94
C ASP A 140 4.14 2.48 5.11
N LYS A 141 3.43 2.03 4.08
CA LYS A 141 3.76 0.84 3.28
C LYS A 141 4.33 1.16 1.89
N GLY A 142 4.47 2.44 1.55
CA GLY A 142 5.10 2.90 0.31
C GLY A 142 4.15 2.87 -0.88
N ILE A 143 4.61 2.33 -2.01
CA ILE A 143 3.86 2.30 -3.27
C ILE A 143 2.91 1.09 -3.38
N GLU A 144 3.11 0.08 -2.53
CA GLU A 144 2.24 -1.09 -2.34
C GLU A 144 1.88 -1.83 -3.65
N PRO A 145 2.88 -2.46 -4.32
CA PRO A 145 2.58 -3.43 -5.37
C PRO A 145 1.96 -4.68 -4.75
N GLU A 146 0.84 -5.13 -5.30
CA GLU A 146 0.05 -6.25 -4.76
C GLU A 146 -0.18 -7.32 -5.83
N ALA A 147 -0.77 -6.93 -6.96
CA ALA A 147 -1.06 -7.84 -8.06
C ALA A 147 0.16 -8.04 -8.97
N ILE A 148 0.44 -9.27 -9.40
CA ILE A 148 1.42 -9.54 -10.46
C ILE A 148 0.93 -10.62 -11.43
N GLU A 149 1.12 -10.39 -12.72
CA GLU A 149 0.91 -11.37 -13.79
C GLU A 149 2.09 -11.37 -14.75
N VAL A 150 2.53 -12.55 -15.17
CA VAL A 150 3.57 -12.71 -16.19
C VAL A 150 2.99 -13.35 -17.44
N ALA A 151 3.16 -12.68 -18.59
CA ALA A 151 2.69 -13.18 -19.88
C ALA A 151 3.83 -13.32 -20.88
N LYS A 152 3.77 -14.39 -21.69
CA LYS A 152 4.61 -14.53 -22.87
C LYS A 152 3.83 -14.06 -24.11
N ILE A 153 4.33 -13.02 -24.77
CA ILE A 153 3.68 -12.44 -25.95
C ILE A 153 4.71 -12.25 -27.06
N ASN A 154 4.42 -12.78 -28.26
CA ASN A 154 5.32 -12.71 -29.43
C ASN A 154 6.78 -13.11 -29.14
N GLY A 155 6.98 -14.09 -28.25
CA GLY A 155 8.31 -14.61 -27.87
C GLY A 155 9.00 -13.84 -26.75
N ARG A 156 8.43 -12.73 -26.27
CA ARG A 156 8.94 -11.92 -25.15
C ARG A 156 8.15 -12.18 -23.86
N TYR A 157 8.75 -11.95 -22.71
CA TYR A 157 8.10 -12.06 -21.41
C TYR A 157 7.85 -10.68 -20.82
N TYR A 158 6.64 -10.45 -20.31
CA TYR A 158 6.23 -9.20 -19.70
C TYR A 158 5.69 -9.45 -18.30
N ALA A 159 6.03 -8.57 -17.37
CA ALA A 159 5.42 -8.51 -16.04
C ALA A 159 4.47 -7.32 -15.97
N PHE A 160 3.25 -7.56 -15.52
CA PHE A 160 2.23 -6.57 -15.22
C PHE A 160 2.03 -6.53 -13.71
N ILE A 161 2.21 -5.38 -13.10
CA ILE A 161 2.26 -5.25 -11.63
C ILE A 161 1.29 -4.15 -11.22
N GLY A 162 0.26 -4.50 -10.44
CA GLY A 162 -0.75 -3.57 -9.93
C GLY A 162 -0.29 -2.91 -8.64
N LEU A 163 -0.54 -1.61 -8.51
CA LEU A 163 -0.25 -0.84 -7.30
C LEU A 163 -1.57 -0.56 -6.55
N GLU A 164 -1.79 -1.21 -5.41
CA GLU A 164 -3.08 -1.19 -4.71
C GLU A 164 -3.46 0.24 -4.28
N ARG A 165 -2.59 0.93 -3.54
CA ARG A 165 -2.93 2.26 -3.01
C ARG A 165 -2.78 3.36 -4.05
N GLN A 166 -1.58 3.49 -4.63
CA GLN A 166 -1.30 4.49 -5.65
C GLN A 166 -2.23 4.37 -6.86
N GLY A 167 -2.60 3.15 -7.22
CA GLY A 167 -3.34 2.84 -8.43
C GLY A 167 -2.43 2.67 -9.64
N GLY A 168 -3.01 2.05 -10.67
CA GLY A 168 -2.36 1.80 -11.94
C GLY A 168 -1.54 0.52 -12.00
N ILE A 169 -0.96 0.30 -13.19
CA ILE A 169 -0.26 -0.93 -13.58
C ILE A 169 1.10 -0.55 -14.13
N MET A 170 2.14 -1.08 -13.52
CA MET A 170 3.52 -1.03 -14.01
C MET A 170 3.77 -2.18 -14.97
N VAL A 171 4.43 -1.91 -16.10
CA VAL A 171 4.72 -2.90 -17.14
C VAL A 171 6.21 -2.97 -17.39
N TYR A 172 6.77 -4.17 -17.28
CA TYR A 172 8.19 -4.45 -17.54
C TYR A 172 8.34 -5.50 -18.63
N ASP A 173 9.33 -5.31 -19.51
CA ASP A 173 9.90 -6.40 -20.28
C ASP A 173 10.88 -7.16 -19.40
N ILE A 174 10.63 -8.45 -19.19
CA ILE A 174 11.47 -9.33 -18.38
C ILE A 174 12.05 -10.48 -19.22
N THR A 175 12.10 -10.32 -20.55
CA THR A 175 12.62 -11.35 -21.47
C THR A 175 14.05 -11.75 -21.14
N GLU A 176 14.87 -10.77 -20.75
CA GLU A 176 16.19 -10.97 -20.17
C GLU A 176 16.13 -10.63 -18.68
N PRO A 177 15.93 -11.61 -17.77
CA PRO A 177 15.64 -11.33 -16.36
C PRO A 177 16.65 -10.45 -15.63
N LYS A 178 17.94 -10.51 -16.01
CA LYS A 178 19.02 -9.68 -15.44
C LYS A 178 18.99 -8.22 -15.91
N GLN A 179 18.20 -7.93 -16.93
CA GLN A 179 18.11 -6.65 -17.62
C GLN A 179 16.63 -6.31 -17.87
N ALA A 180 15.78 -6.52 -16.85
CA ALA A 180 14.38 -6.13 -16.94
C ALA A 180 14.27 -4.62 -17.22
N GLN A 181 13.34 -4.24 -18.09
CA GLN A 181 13.19 -2.85 -18.54
C GLN A 181 11.77 -2.37 -18.29
N PHE A 182 11.65 -1.23 -17.60
CA PHE A 182 10.38 -0.52 -17.51
C PHE A 182 9.91 -0.09 -18.90
N LEU A 183 8.66 -0.37 -19.22
CA LEU A 183 8.04 0.00 -20.50
C LEU A 183 6.98 1.08 -20.32
N HIS A 184 6.08 0.88 -19.36
CA HIS A 184 4.91 1.73 -19.23
C HIS A 184 4.33 1.72 -17.82
N TYR A 185 3.69 2.83 -17.46
CA TYR A 185 2.83 2.95 -16.30
C TYR A 185 1.51 3.53 -16.79
N VAL A 186 0.41 2.83 -16.50
CA VAL A 186 -0.94 3.29 -16.84
C VAL A 186 -1.79 3.36 -15.58
N ASN A 187 -2.38 4.52 -15.33
CA ASN A 187 -3.30 4.74 -14.22
C ASN A 187 -4.57 5.41 -14.76
N HIS A 188 -5.71 4.77 -14.58
CA HIS A 188 -7.00 5.32 -15.01
C HIS A 188 -7.71 6.11 -13.90
N ARG A 189 -7.07 6.29 -12.74
CA ARG A 189 -7.62 7.11 -11.65
C ARG A 189 -7.71 8.58 -12.09
N ASP A 190 -8.89 9.18 -11.94
CA ASP A 190 -9.12 10.61 -12.13
C ASP A 190 -9.20 11.31 -10.77
N TYR A 191 -8.08 11.89 -10.34
CA TYR A 191 -7.97 12.63 -9.07
C TYR A 191 -8.83 13.90 -9.00
N THR A 192 -9.45 14.34 -10.10
CA THR A 192 -10.38 15.49 -10.12
C THR A 192 -11.81 15.11 -9.73
N GLN A 193 -12.13 13.82 -9.72
CA GLN A 193 -13.42 13.30 -9.30
C GLN A 193 -13.33 12.81 -7.85
N PRO A 194 -14.35 13.02 -7.01
CA PRO A 194 -14.34 12.49 -5.65
C PRO A 194 -14.26 10.96 -5.71
N VAL A 195 -13.51 10.33 -4.81
CA VAL A 195 -13.35 8.87 -4.74
C VAL A 195 -14.70 8.16 -4.50
N CYS A 196 -15.59 8.78 -3.72
CA CYS A 196 -16.89 8.24 -3.37
C CYS A 196 -18.01 9.26 -3.58
N THR A 197 -19.25 8.78 -3.51
CA THR A 197 -20.44 9.64 -3.61
C THR A 197 -20.63 10.55 -2.40
N LEU A 198 -20.04 10.20 -1.25
CA LEU A 198 -19.88 11.06 -0.09
C LEU A 198 -18.41 11.07 0.33
N VAL A 199 -17.85 12.27 0.47
CA VAL A 199 -16.49 12.50 0.96
C VAL A 199 -16.56 13.45 2.14
N GLU A 200 -15.98 13.04 3.27
CA GLU A 200 -15.86 13.84 4.49
C GLU A 200 -14.37 13.94 4.84
N ASP A 201 -13.89 15.14 5.16
CA ASP A 201 -12.47 15.42 5.44
C ASP A 201 -11.46 14.91 4.39
N GLY A 202 -11.93 14.71 3.15
CA GLY A 202 -11.11 14.24 2.03
C GLY A 202 -11.08 12.72 1.87
N GLU A 203 -11.77 11.97 2.73
CA GLU A 203 -11.84 10.51 2.72
C GLU A 203 -13.24 10.02 2.33
N CYS A 204 -13.33 8.79 1.80
CA CYS A 204 -14.58 8.13 1.49
C CYS A 204 -15.39 7.86 2.78
N ALA A 205 -16.59 8.42 2.90
CA ALA A 205 -17.39 8.31 4.13
C ALA A 205 -18.53 7.28 4.06
N ASN A 206 -18.77 6.67 2.89
CA ASN A 206 -19.93 5.81 2.68
C ASN A 206 -19.67 4.55 1.86
N ASP A 207 -18.41 4.23 1.58
CA ASP A 207 -17.95 3.08 0.78
C ASP A 207 -18.68 2.93 -0.57
N THR A 208 -19.30 4.01 -1.07
CA THR A 208 -20.08 3.99 -2.30
C THR A 208 -19.28 4.74 -3.35
N TYR A 209 -18.45 3.97 -4.06
CA TYR A 209 -17.52 4.46 -5.07
C TYR A 209 -18.19 5.34 -6.14
N ASN A 210 -17.49 6.40 -6.55
CA ASN A 210 -17.88 7.22 -7.69
C ASN A 210 -17.21 6.69 -8.97
N PRO A 211 -17.96 6.11 -9.93
CA PRO A 211 -17.39 5.53 -11.14
C PRO A 211 -16.56 6.50 -11.99
N LYS A 212 -16.76 7.81 -11.84
CA LYS A 212 -15.98 8.82 -12.55
C LYS A 212 -14.53 8.92 -12.06
N ALA A 213 -14.22 8.46 -10.85
CA ALA A 213 -12.86 8.45 -10.33
C ALA A 213 -11.96 7.39 -10.99
N GLY A 214 -12.50 6.56 -11.90
CA GLY A 214 -11.73 5.58 -12.67
C GLY A 214 -11.54 4.22 -11.98
N ASP A 215 -10.31 3.71 -12.00
CA ASP A 215 -9.93 2.43 -11.40
C ASP A 215 -9.18 2.66 -10.08
N LEU A 216 -9.60 1.99 -9.01
CA LEU A 216 -8.99 2.10 -7.68
C LEU A 216 -8.68 0.71 -7.10
N ALA A 217 -7.51 0.56 -6.48
CA ALA A 217 -7.05 -0.70 -5.88
C ALA A 217 -6.98 -1.90 -6.83
N PRO A 218 -6.08 -1.88 -7.84
CA PRO A 218 -5.73 -3.08 -8.59
C PRO A 218 -5.23 -4.21 -7.67
N GLU A 219 -6.02 -5.27 -7.54
CA GLU A 219 -5.76 -6.42 -6.63
C GLU A 219 -5.40 -7.71 -7.39
N SER A 220 -5.92 -7.87 -8.60
CA SER A 220 -5.65 -9.04 -9.42
C SER A 220 -5.44 -8.66 -10.86
N ILE A 221 -4.50 -9.32 -11.53
CA ILE A 221 -4.25 -9.17 -12.96
C ILE A 221 -4.25 -10.56 -13.58
N ASN A 222 -4.93 -10.72 -14.72
CA ASN A 222 -4.90 -11.95 -15.49
C ASN A 222 -4.70 -11.66 -16.97
N TYR A 223 -3.73 -12.32 -17.59
CA TYR A 223 -3.51 -12.23 -19.01
C TYR A 223 -4.37 -13.24 -19.77
N PHE A 224 -4.93 -12.81 -20.89
CA PHE A 224 -5.61 -13.70 -21.84
C PHE A 224 -5.45 -13.23 -23.29
N ALA A 225 -5.63 -14.17 -24.22
CA ALA A 225 -5.63 -13.88 -25.64
C ALA A 225 -7.00 -14.20 -26.25
N ARG A 226 -7.47 -13.35 -27.16
CA ARG A 226 -8.73 -13.56 -27.89
C ARG A 226 -8.61 -13.00 -29.30
N ASN A 227 -9.00 -13.80 -30.31
CA ASN A 227 -8.98 -13.41 -31.72
C ASN A 227 -7.61 -12.88 -32.20
N GLY A 228 -6.51 -13.48 -31.72
CA GLY A 228 -5.14 -13.05 -32.06
C GLY A 228 -4.69 -11.74 -31.40
N GLN A 229 -5.46 -11.20 -30.46
CA GLN A 229 -5.12 -10.03 -29.67
C GLN A 229 -4.83 -10.42 -28.22
N HIS A 230 -4.03 -9.59 -27.54
CA HIS A 230 -3.54 -9.81 -26.19
C HIS A 230 -4.19 -8.81 -25.22
N PHE A 231 -4.56 -9.30 -24.05
CA PHE A 231 -5.26 -8.50 -23.05
C PHE A 231 -4.80 -8.82 -21.63
N ILE A 232 -5.01 -7.87 -20.73
CA ILE A 232 -5.08 -8.13 -19.29
C ILE A 232 -6.46 -7.71 -18.77
N ALA A 233 -7.02 -8.52 -17.88
CA ALA A 233 -8.14 -8.15 -17.03
C ALA A 233 -7.61 -7.82 -15.64
N VAL A 234 -8.07 -6.70 -15.08
CA VAL A 234 -7.61 -6.20 -13.79
C VAL A 234 -8.81 -6.01 -12.88
N GLY A 235 -8.81 -6.70 -11.74
CA GLY A 235 -9.81 -6.52 -10.69
C GLY A 235 -9.42 -5.34 -9.82
N ASN A 236 -10.32 -4.37 -9.70
CA ASN A 236 -10.14 -3.16 -8.92
C ASN A 236 -11.08 -3.21 -7.71
N GLU A 237 -10.55 -3.52 -6.52
CA GLU A 237 -11.35 -3.87 -5.34
C GLU A 237 -12.17 -2.69 -4.84
N VAL A 238 -11.53 -1.54 -4.61
CA VAL A 238 -12.18 -0.36 -4.02
C VAL A 238 -13.21 0.24 -4.98
N SER A 239 -12.93 0.26 -6.28
CA SER A 239 -13.92 0.72 -7.26
C SER A 239 -14.99 -0.33 -7.58
N GLY A 240 -14.80 -1.60 -7.18
CA GLY A 240 -15.69 -2.71 -7.51
C GLY A 240 -15.79 -2.97 -9.02
N THR A 241 -14.74 -2.68 -9.79
CA THR A 241 -14.73 -2.79 -11.26
C THR A 241 -13.78 -3.87 -11.76
N THR A 242 -13.95 -4.27 -13.01
CA THR A 242 -12.95 -5.03 -13.75
C THR A 242 -12.63 -4.31 -15.05
N SER A 243 -11.39 -3.88 -15.20
CA SER A 243 -10.90 -3.20 -16.39
C SER A 243 -10.19 -4.17 -17.32
N VAL A 244 -10.43 -4.03 -18.63
CA VAL A 244 -9.77 -4.86 -19.64
C VAL A 244 -8.93 -3.97 -20.54
N PHE A 245 -7.63 -4.21 -20.53
CA PHE A 245 -6.67 -3.47 -21.35
C PHE A 245 -6.27 -4.36 -22.53
N ARG A 246 -6.26 -3.79 -23.74
CA ARG A 246 -5.63 -4.41 -24.89
C ARG A 246 -4.15 -4.04 -24.90
N ILE A 247 -3.29 -5.01 -25.13
CA ILE A 247 -1.85 -4.81 -25.23
C ILE A 247 -1.50 -4.58 -26.71
N GLU A 248 -0.95 -3.41 -27.02
CA GLU A 248 -0.37 -3.09 -28.32
C GLU A 248 1.14 -3.32 -28.26
N ILE A 249 1.69 -4.03 -29.24
CA ILE A 249 3.10 -4.46 -29.29
C ILE A 249 3.71 -4.09 -30.63
#